data_AF-A5E7M3-F1
#
_entry.id   AF-A5E7M3-F1
#
_cell.length_a   1.000
_cell.length_b   1.000
_cell.length_c   1.000
_cell.angle_alpha   90.00
_cell.angle_beta   90.00
_cell.angle_gamma   90.00
#
_symmetry.space_group_name_H-M   'P 1'
#
loop_
_entity.id
_entity.type
_entity.pdbx_description
1 polymer ?
#
loop_
_entity_poly.entity_id
_entity_poly.type
_entity_poly.pdbx_seq_one_letter_code
_entity_poly.pdbx_strand_id
1 'polypeptide(L)'
;MSQTPVNEDIKTEKQLNSRKRLLPIDALAITESLGLQTFRKELRKSWTKEEDTFLSKVITEKLDNDSKLENIDWEEVAKLVSADGSKKGKDCRKRWNNCLDPGLRKGKWTNEEDEQLINAFEKFGASWLKVAQEIKGRTEDQCAKRYKEILDPKTKGRLKPWSKEEDLALVAQVKTMGQNGELFVLHSRAGRL
;
A
#
# COMPACT_ATOMS: atom_id res chain seq x y z
N MET A 1 -17.23 72.66 -9.38
CA MET A 1 -16.47 72.23 -10.58
C MET A 1 -15.21 71.53 -10.10
N SER A 2 -14.84 70.44 -10.78
CA SER A 2 -13.50 69.79 -10.75
C SER A 2 -13.19 68.96 -9.49
N GLN A 3 -13.59 67.67 -9.44
CA GLN A 3 -12.83 66.48 -9.91
C GLN A 3 -11.78 65.97 -8.91
N THR A 4 -12.11 64.87 -8.24
CA THR A 4 -11.18 63.92 -7.61
C THR A 4 -10.79 62.83 -8.63
N PRO A 5 -9.50 62.47 -8.79
CA PRO A 5 -9.10 61.17 -9.32
C PRO A 5 -8.77 60.25 -8.12
N VAL A 6 -9.49 59.16 -7.90
CA VAL A 6 -9.26 57.81 -8.46
C VAL A 6 -7.80 57.39 -8.37
N ASN A 7 -7.50 56.51 -7.41
CA ASN A 7 -6.68 55.36 -7.74
C ASN A 7 -7.17 54.12 -6.99
N GLU A 8 -7.53 53.13 -7.80
CA GLU A 8 -7.97 51.80 -7.48
C GLU A 8 -6.81 50.97 -6.94
N ASP A 9 -7.07 50.12 -5.95
CA ASP A 9 -6.66 48.71 -6.00
C ASP A 9 -7.27 47.96 -4.80
N ILE A 10 -8.52 47.55 -4.96
CA ILE A 10 -9.09 46.42 -4.24
C ILE A 10 -8.50 45.17 -4.89
N LYS A 11 -7.45 44.59 -4.30
CA LYS A 11 -7.04 43.20 -4.58
C LYS A 11 -7.16 42.35 -3.32
N THR A 12 -8.41 41.93 -3.13
CA THR A 12 -8.85 40.59 -2.71
C THR A 12 -7.89 39.76 -1.87
N GLU A 13 -8.23 39.65 -0.59
CA GLU A 13 -7.98 38.48 0.25
C GLU A 13 -8.37 37.20 -0.52
N LYS A 14 -7.38 36.47 -1.03
CA LYS A 14 -7.55 35.08 -1.42
C LYS A 14 -6.20 34.39 -1.43
N GLN A 15 -6.15 33.31 -0.65
CA GLN A 15 -5.15 32.22 -0.69
C GLN A 15 -3.91 32.37 0.20
N LEU A 16 -4.06 32.03 1.48
CA LEU A 16 -3.05 31.25 2.19
C LEU A 16 -3.71 30.23 3.14
N ASN A 17 -4.45 29.28 2.59
CA ASN A 17 -4.81 28.05 3.30
C ASN A 17 -3.79 26.95 2.97
N SER A 18 -2.54 27.16 3.41
CA SER A 18 -1.55 26.09 3.42
C SER A 18 -1.81 25.25 4.67
N ARG A 19 -2.49 24.11 4.50
CA ARG A 19 -2.57 23.08 5.54
C ARG A 19 -1.15 22.73 5.96
N LYS A 20 -0.68 23.29 7.08
CA LYS A 20 0.59 22.93 7.70
C LYS A 20 0.52 21.41 7.92
N ARG A 21 1.28 20.65 7.13
CA ARG A 21 1.49 19.22 7.37
C ARG A 21 2.19 19.16 8.73
N LEU A 22 1.42 18.90 9.79
CA LEU A 22 2.01 18.63 11.09
C LEU A 22 3.03 17.52 10.87
N LEU A 23 4.27 17.74 11.31
CA LEU A 23 5.29 16.72 11.21
C LEU A 23 4.75 15.47 11.92
N PRO A 24 4.87 14.28 11.32
CA PRO A 24 4.44 13.06 11.97
C PRO A 24 5.07 12.98 13.36
N ILE A 25 4.24 12.81 14.38
CA ILE A 25 4.72 12.60 15.75
C ILE A 25 5.61 11.36 15.71
N ASP A 26 6.89 11.52 16.02
CA ASP A 26 7.80 10.38 16.14
C ASP A 26 7.46 9.65 17.44
N ALA A 27 6.58 8.66 17.31
CA ALA A 27 6.12 7.85 18.43
C ALA A 27 7.28 7.19 19.19
N LEU A 28 8.43 6.98 18.54
CA LEU A 28 9.61 6.40 19.16
C LEU A 28 10.41 7.41 19.97
N ALA A 29 10.44 8.69 19.56
CA ALA A 29 11.04 9.76 20.36
C ALA A 29 10.32 9.95 21.70
N ILE A 30 9.01 9.69 21.73
CA ILE A 30 8.21 9.69 22.96
C ILE A 30 8.63 8.53 23.87
N THR A 31 8.77 7.32 23.34
CA THR A 31 9.18 6.14 24.13
C THR A 31 10.63 6.22 24.61
N GLU A 32 11.54 6.80 23.82
CA GLU A 32 12.92 7.06 24.22
C GLU A 32 12.99 8.10 25.35
N SER A 33 12.16 9.14 25.30
CA SER A 33 12.03 10.13 26.37
C SER A 33 11.50 9.54 27.69
N LEU A 34 10.80 8.41 27.61
CA LEU A 34 10.31 7.64 28.77
C LEU A 34 11.35 6.60 29.27
N GLY A 35 12.56 6.57 28.70
CA GLY A 35 13.64 5.68 29.12
C GLY A 35 13.50 4.24 28.64
N LEU A 36 12.62 3.97 27.67
CA LEU A 36 12.48 2.63 27.09
C LEU A 36 13.52 2.41 26.00
N GLN A 37 14.29 1.31 26.09
CA GLN A 37 15.25 0.93 25.05
C GLN A 37 14.49 0.40 23.81
N THR A 38 14.44 1.21 22.76
CA THR A 38 13.80 0.84 21.50
C THR A 38 14.84 0.52 20.43
N PHE A 39 14.77 -0.68 19.83
CA PHE A 39 15.61 -1.01 18.69
C PHE A 39 14.94 -0.53 17.40
N ARG A 40 15.55 0.46 16.73
CA ARG A 40 15.07 0.96 15.44
C ARG A 40 15.33 -0.09 14.37
N LYS A 41 14.31 -0.88 14.02
CA LYS A 41 14.35 -1.62 12.76
C LYS A 41 14.27 -0.57 11.65
N GLU A 42 15.36 -0.38 10.90
CA GLU A 42 15.39 0.62 9.83
C GLU A 42 14.18 0.48 8.91
N LEU A 43 13.53 1.60 8.61
CA LEU A 43 12.40 1.62 7.69
C LEU A 43 12.91 1.12 6.33
N ARG A 44 12.27 0.07 5.80
CA ARG A 44 12.56 -0.42 4.45
C ARG A 44 12.37 0.73 3.47
N LYS A 45 13.42 1.09 2.72
CA LYS A 45 13.33 2.10 1.67
C LYS A 45 12.30 1.68 0.62
N SER A 46 11.32 2.54 0.38
CA SER A 46 10.36 2.37 -0.72
C SER A 46 11.06 2.36 -2.07
N TRP A 47 10.45 1.74 -3.07
CA TRP A 47 10.96 1.78 -4.45
C TRP A 47 10.78 3.18 -5.04
N THR A 48 11.84 3.72 -5.63
CA THR A 48 11.76 4.97 -6.39
C THR A 48 11.42 4.69 -7.86
N LYS A 49 10.99 5.73 -8.58
CA LYS A 49 10.67 5.60 -10.00
C LYS A 49 11.93 5.30 -10.81
N GLU A 50 13.05 5.91 -10.44
CA GLU A 50 14.35 5.71 -11.07
C GLU A 50 14.79 4.25 -10.92
N GLU A 51 14.70 3.69 -9.71
CA GLU A 51 14.96 2.26 -9.45
C GLU A 51 14.07 1.35 -10.30
N ASP A 52 12.77 1.65 -10.39
CA ASP A 52 11.82 0.88 -11.21
C ASP A 52 12.16 0.96 -12.71
N THR A 53 12.50 2.14 -13.23
CA THR A 53 12.89 2.31 -14.64
C THR A 53 14.17 1.55 -14.96
N PHE A 54 15.12 1.57 -14.03
CA PHE A 54 16.39 0.90 -14.21
C PHE A 54 16.23 -0.62 -14.14
N LEU A 55 15.49 -1.12 -13.14
CA LEU A 55 15.12 -2.54 -13.02
C LEU A 55 14.42 -3.02 -14.28
N SER A 56 13.48 -2.22 -14.82
CA SER A 56 12.77 -2.58 -16.04
C SER A 56 13.71 -2.65 -17.24
N LYS A 57 14.58 -1.66 -17.42
CA LYS A 57 15.53 -1.61 -18.54
C LYS A 57 16.46 -2.82 -18.53
N VAL A 58 17.07 -3.12 -17.38
CA VAL A 58 18.02 -4.24 -17.24
C VAL A 58 17.35 -5.58 -17.57
N ILE A 59 16.10 -5.78 -17.17
CA ILE A 59 15.39 -7.03 -17.43
C ILE A 59 14.98 -7.13 -18.90
N THR A 60 14.49 -6.05 -19.51
CA THR A 60 14.19 -6.03 -20.95
C THR A 60 15.44 -6.34 -21.77
N GLU A 61 16.57 -5.71 -21.46
CA GLU A 61 17.85 -5.95 -22.13
C GLU A 61 18.33 -7.41 -21.96
N LYS A 62 18.17 -8.01 -20.78
CA LYS A 62 18.49 -9.44 -20.56
C LYS A 62 17.53 -10.38 -21.29
N LEU A 63 16.26 -10.00 -21.47
CA LEU A 63 15.25 -10.80 -22.16
C LEU A 63 15.47 -10.83 -23.68
N ASP A 64 15.93 -9.72 -24.26
CA ASP A 64 16.21 -9.61 -25.70
C ASP A 64 17.40 -10.48 -26.14
N ASN A 65 18.31 -10.81 -25.22
CA ASN A 65 19.47 -11.68 -25.43
C ASN A 65 19.12 -13.18 -25.37
N ASP A 66 17.91 -13.56 -25.76
CA ASP A 66 17.39 -14.94 -25.86
C ASP A 66 17.44 -15.76 -24.57
N SER A 67 17.61 -15.08 -23.42
CA SER A 67 17.64 -15.70 -22.11
C SER A 67 16.23 -15.72 -21.49
N LYS A 68 15.73 -16.91 -21.16
CA LYS A 68 14.47 -17.08 -20.40
C LYS A 68 14.57 -16.34 -19.06
N LEU A 69 13.46 -15.75 -18.61
CA LEU A 69 13.33 -15.08 -17.30
C LEU A 69 13.80 -15.94 -16.11
N GLU A 70 13.74 -17.27 -16.26
CA GLU A 70 14.19 -18.25 -15.27
C GLU A 70 15.72 -18.26 -15.05
N ASN A 71 16.50 -17.78 -16.03
CA ASN A 71 17.97 -17.75 -15.97
C ASN A 71 18.53 -16.38 -15.55
N ILE A 72 17.68 -15.45 -15.13
CA ILE A 72 18.14 -14.14 -14.68
C ILE A 72 18.70 -14.25 -13.27
N ASP A 73 19.99 -13.94 -13.10
CA ASP A 73 20.59 -13.74 -11.79
C ASP A 73 20.10 -12.43 -11.17
N TRP A 74 19.17 -12.56 -10.23
CA TRP A 74 18.58 -11.43 -9.53
C TRP A 74 19.55 -10.73 -8.57
N GLU A 75 20.61 -11.39 -8.10
CA GLU A 75 21.60 -10.76 -7.22
C GLU A 75 22.48 -9.78 -8.01
N GLU A 76 22.82 -10.12 -9.26
CA GLU A 76 23.50 -9.19 -10.17
C GLU A 76 22.61 -8.00 -10.49
N VAL A 77 21.33 -8.25 -10.82
CA VAL A 77 20.36 -7.19 -11.09
C VAL A 77 20.20 -6.25 -9.89
N ALA A 78 20.17 -6.79 -8.67
CA ALA A 78 20.05 -5.99 -7.46
C ALA A 78 21.24 -5.05 -7.24
N LYS A 79 22.47 -5.50 -7.51
CA LYS A 79 23.68 -4.66 -7.43
C LYS A 79 23.66 -3.51 -8.43
N LEU A 80 23.12 -3.75 -9.62
CA LEU A 80 23.01 -2.72 -10.66
C LEU A 80 21.91 -1.70 -10.31
N VAL A 81 20.78 -2.15 -9.78
CA VAL A 81 19.63 -1.29 -9.41
C VAL A 81 19.93 -0.45 -8.15
N SER A 82 20.61 -1.04 -7.18
CA SER A 82 20.90 -0.38 -5.89
C SER A 82 22.33 -0.66 -5.46
N ALA A 83 23.23 0.24 -5.84
CA ALA A 83 24.65 0.18 -5.48
C ALA A 83 24.88 0.25 -3.95
N ASP A 84 23.94 0.81 -3.20
CA ASP A 84 23.99 0.91 -1.73
C ASP A 84 23.58 -0.40 -1.01
N GLY A 85 23.22 -1.45 -1.77
CA GLY A 85 22.77 -2.73 -1.21
C GLY A 85 21.41 -2.68 -0.52
N SER A 86 20.64 -1.60 -0.69
CA SER A 86 19.33 -1.46 -0.05
C SER A 86 18.28 -2.42 -0.59
N LYS A 87 18.44 -2.92 -1.83
CA LYS A 87 17.53 -3.88 -2.46
C LYS A 87 18.30 -5.17 -2.70
N LYS A 88 17.69 -6.32 -2.39
CA LYS A 88 18.27 -7.65 -2.62
C LYS A 88 17.66 -8.29 -3.86
N GLY A 89 18.29 -9.33 -4.41
CA GLY A 89 17.76 -10.02 -5.60
C GLY A 89 16.31 -10.49 -5.43
N LYS A 90 15.96 -10.97 -4.23
CA LYS A 90 14.57 -11.33 -3.88
C LYS A 90 13.59 -10.15 -3.99
N ASP A 91 14.00 -8.96 -3.58
CA ASP A 91 13.17 -7.75 -3.67
C ASP A 91 12.97 -7.35 -5.14
N CYS A 92 14.03 -7.40 -5.95
CA CYS A 92 13.98 -7.12 -7.39
C CYS A 92 13.06 -8.09 -8.13
N ARG A 93 13.19 -9.40 -7.87
CA ARG A 93 12.32 -10.43 -8.45
C ARG A 93 10.85 -10.19 -8.11
N LYS A 94 10.58 -9.95 -6.83
CA LYS A 94 9.22 -9.66 -6.36
C LYS A 94 8.67 -8.38 -7.01
N ARG A 95 9.50 -7.33 -7.12
CA ARG A 95 9.12 -6.06 -7.74
C ARG A 95 8.78 -6.24 -9.21
N TRP A 96 9.57 -7.01 -9.95
CA TRP A 96 9.32 -7.32 -11.35
C TRP A 96 7.99 -8.06 -11.53
N ASN A 97 7.87 -9.25 -10.90
CA ASN A 97 6.71 -10.13 -11.06
C ASN A 97 5.39 -9.47 -10.61
N ASN A 98 5.43 -8.63 -9.57
CA ASN A 98 4.22 -8.05 -9.01
C ASN A 98 3.85 -6.68 -9.59
N CYS A 99 4.76 -5.98 -10.27
CA CYS A 99 4.55 -4.58 -10.63
C CYS A 99 5.14 -4.15 -11.98
N LEU A 100 6.23 -4.71 -12.46
CA LEU A 100 6.94 -4.18 -13.64
C LEU A 100 6.77 -5.04 -14.89
N ASP A 101 6.40 -6.31 -14.74
CA ASP A 101 6.11 -7.19 -15.88
C ASP A 101 5.07 -6.55 -16.83
N PRO A 102 5.40 -6.34 -18.12
CA PRO A 102 4.47 -5.82 -19.13
C PRO A 102 3.22 -6.68 -19.32
N GLY A 103 3.29 -7.98 -19.01
CA GLY A 103 2.15 -8.90 -19.05
C GLY A 103 1.15 -8.68 -17.92
N LEU A 104 1.48 -7.87 -16.92
CA LEU A 104 0.63 -7.63 -15.76
C LEU A 104 -0.42 -6.55 -16.03
N ARG A 105 -1.69 -6.88 -15.81
CA ARG A 105 -2.80 -5.93 -15.87
C ARG A 105 -2.80 -5.02 -14.64
N LYS A 106 -2.57 -3.74 -14.91
CA LYS A 106 -2.68 -2.65 -13.94
C LYS A 106 -4.02 -1.94 -14.14
N GLY A 107 -4.97 -2.13 -13.23
CA GLY A 107 -6.25 -1.45 -13.36
C GLY A 107 -7.38 -2.04 -12.52
N LYS A 108 -8.57 -1.46 -12.76
CA LYS A 108 -9.84 -1.89 -12.18
C LYS A 108 -10.10 -3.36 -12.54
N TRP A 109 -10.73 -4.09 -11.62
CA TRP A 109 -11.21 -5.44 -11.88
C TRP A 109 -12.47 -5.36 -12.72
N THR A 110 -12.58 -6.23 -13.72
CA THR A 110 -13.82 -6.39 -14.47
C THR A 110 -14.70 -7.44 -13.81
N ASN A 111 -16.00 -7.43 -14.11
CA ASN A 111 -16.93 -8.40 -13.53
C ASN A 111 -16.58 -9.83 -13.97
N GLU A 112 -16.10 -9.99 -15.20
CA GLU A 112 -15.66 -11.29 -15.73
C GLU A 112 -14.43 -11.81 -14.95
N GLU A 113 -13.48 -10.94 -14.60
CA GLU A 113 -12.33 -11.30 -13.77
C GLU A 113 -12.77 -11.68 -12.34
N ASP A 114 -13.76 -11.00 -11.78
CA ASP A 114 -14.31 -11.32 -10.46
C ASP A 114 -15.07 -12.67 -10.46
N GLU A 115 -15.83 -12.97 -11.51
CA GLU A 115 -16.51 -14.27 -11.68
C GLU A 115 -15.49 -15.41 -11.82
N GLN A 116 -14.45 -15.21 -12.62
CA GLN A 116 -13.35 -16.17 -12.73
C GLN A 116 -12.64 -16.38 -11.40
N LEU A 117 -12.41 -15.31 -10.63
CA LEU A 117 -11.79 -15.38 -9.32
C LEU A 117 -12.63 -16.16 -8.32
N ILE A 118 -13.95 -15.99 -8.32
CA ILE A 118 -14.86 -16.76 -7.46
C ILE A 118 -14.82 -18.24 -7.85
N ASN A 119 -14.98 -18.56 -9.14
CA ASN A 119 -14.98 -19.94 -9.63
C ASN A 119 -13.65 -20.64 -9.36
N ALA A 120 -12.52 -19.96 -9.60
CA ALA A 120 -11.19 -20.49 -9.30
C ALA A 120 -10.99 -20.71 -7.79
N PHE A 121 -11.50 -19.81 -6.95
CA PHE A 121 -11.46 -19.99 -5.50
C PHE A 121 -12.34 -21.14 -5.02
N GLU A 122 -13.51 -21.37 -5.63
CA GLU A 122 -14.35 -22.54 -5.34
C GLU A 122 -13.65 -23.86 -5.70
N LYS A 123 -12.86 -23.86 -6.78
CA LYS A 123 -12.08 -25.04 -7.21
C LYS A 123 -10.84 -25.32 -6.37
N PHE A 124 -10.07 -24.27 -6.04
CA PHE A 124 -8.72 -24.42 -5.47
C PHE A 124 -8.58 -23.89 -4.03
N GLY A 125 -9.62 -23.25 -3.49
CA GLY A 125 -9.62 -22.59 -2.19
C GLY A 125 -8.63 -21.42 -2.12
N ALA A 126 -8.03 -21.23 -0.95
CA ALA A 126 -7.03 -20.18 -0.69
C ALA A 126 -5.65 -20.43 -1.34
N SER A 127 -5.59 -21.31 -2.35
CA SER A 127 -4.39 -21.58 -3.14
C SER A 127 -4.18 -20.49 -4.19
N TRP A 128 -3.80 -19.28 -3.75
CA TRP A 128 -3.74 -18.09 -4.61
C TRP A 128 -2.84 -18.22 -5.83
N LEU A 129 -1.77 -19.03 -5.75
CA LEU A 129 -0.91 -19.34 -6.89
C LEU A 129 -1.69 -20.04 -8.02
N LYS A 130 -2.49 -21.06 -7.68
CA LYS A 130 -3.33 -21.78 -8.65
C LYS A 130 -4.46 -20.90 -9.18
N VAL A 131 -5.05 -20.10 -8.30
CA VAL A 131 -6.10 -19.14 -8.68
C VAL A 131 -5.56 -18.09 -9.67
N ALA A 132 -4.36 -17.57 -9.44
CA ALA A 132 -3.73 -16.60 -10.35
C ALA A 132 -3.34 -17.22 -11.70
N GLN A 133 -3.10 -18.53 -11.78
CA GLN A 133 -2.84 -19.22 -13.04
C GLN A 133 -4.08 -19.26 -13.96
N GLU A 134 -5.29 -19.29 -13.38
CA GLU A 134 -6.55 -19.22 -14.15
C GLU A 134 -6.82 -17.80 -14.67
N ILE A 135 -6.39 -16.77 -13.94
CA ILE A 135 -6.62 -15.36 -14.28
C ILE A 135 -5.38 -14.75 -14.92
N LYS A 136 -5.33 -14.78 -16.25
CA LYS A 136 -4.19 -14.24 -17.01
C LYS A 136 -3.96 -12.75 -16.70
N GLY A 137 -2.71 -12.42 -16.40
CA GLY A 137 -2.29 -11.03 -16.16
C GLY A 137 -2.61 -10.48 -14.77
N ARG A 138 -3.08 -11.31 -13.82
CA ARG A 138 -3.20 -10.93 -12.40
C ARG A 138 -2.25 -11.76 -11.54
N THR A 139 -1.72 -11.14 -10.49
CA THR A 139 -0.84 -11.81 -9.51
C THR A 139 -1.63 -12.45 -8.38
N GLU A 140 -1.04 -13.45 -7.72
CA GLU A 140 -1.62 -14.11 -6.54
C GLU A 140 -1.98 -13.11 -5.43
N ASP A 141 -1.14 -12.09 -5.21
CA ASP A 141 -1.37 -11.04 -4.22
C ASP A 141 -2.59 -10.19 -4.58
N GLN A 142 -2.76 -9.84 -5.87
CA GLN A 142 -3.92 -9.09 -6.36
C GLN A 142 -5.21 -9.91 -6.20
N CYS A 143 -5.19 -11.18 -6.59
CA CYS A 143 -6.33 -12.09 -6.45
C CYS A 143 -6.73 -12.27 -4.98
N ALA A 144 -5.74 -12.53 -4.11
CA ALA A 144 -5.96 -12.70 -2.68
C ALA A 144 -6.55 -11.44 -2.03
N LYS A 145 -6.03 -10.26 -2.40
CA LYS A 145 -6.53 -8.99 -1.89
C LYS A 145 -7.96 -8.72 -2.36
N ARG A 146 -8.22 -8.85 -3.67
CA ARG A 146 -9.55 -8.64 -4.26
C ARG A 146 -10.59 -9.53 -3.61
N TYR A 147 -10.28 -10.82 -3.46
CA TYR A 147 -11.19 -11.76 -2.84
C TYR A 147 -11.49 -11.37 -1.37
N LYS A 148 -10.45 -11.17 -0.55
CA LYS A 148 -10.61 -10.89 0.88
C LYS A 148 -11.26 -9.54 1.19
N GLU A 149 -11.09 -8.54 0.34
CA GLU A 149 -11.63 -7.21 0.61
C GLU A 149 -13.02 -6.98 0.04
N ILE A 150 -13.39 -7.71 -1.02
CA ILE A 150 -14.56 -7.38 -1.86
C ILE A 150 -15.46 -8.58 -2.13
N LEU A 151 -14.90 -9.74 -2.47
CA LEU A 151 -15.70 -10.89 -2.94
C LEU A 151 -16.09 -11.87 -1.82
N ASP A 152 -15.32 -11.94 -0.74
CA ASP A 152 -15.61 -12.83 0.39
C ASP A 152 -16.95 -12.43 1.02
N PRO A 153 -17.98 -13.30 1.01
CA PRO A 153 -19.28 -13.03 1.60
C PRO A 153 -19.20 -12.60 3.07
N LYS A 154 -18.20 -13.08 3.82
CA LYS A 154 -17.97 -12.71 5.23
C LYS A 154 -17.49 -11.27 5.40
N THR A 155 -17.00 -10.65 4.33
CA THR A 155 -16.47 -9.28 4.35
C THR A 155 -17.44 -8.24 3.81
N LYS A 156 -18.59 -8.68 3.25
CA LYS A 156 -19.72 -7.80 2.91
C LYS A 156 -20.17 -7.06 4.17
N GLY A 157 -19.77 -5.80 4.29
CA GLY A 157 -20.04 -4.96 5.46
C GLY A 157 -18.80 -4.33 6.09
N ARG A 158 -17.58 -4.76 5.77
CA ARG A 158 -16.36 -4.10 6.28
C ARG A 158 -16.23 -2.65 5.83
N LEU A 159 -16.70 -2.30 4.63
CA LEU A 159 -16.63 -0.96 4.07
C LEU A 159 -17.82 -0.05 4.39
N LYS A 160 -18.78 -0.50 5.22
CA LYS A 160 -19.91 0.34 5.63
C LYS A 160 -19.41 1.52 6.50
N PRO A 161 -19.95 2.74 6.36
CA PRO A 161 -19.65 3.83 7.29
C PRO A 161 -19.97 3.40 8.74
N TRP A 162 -19.17 3.84 9.71
CA TRP A 162 -19.49 3.65 11.13
C TRP A 162 -20.79 4.39 11.47
N SER A 163 -21.66 3.74 12.24
CA SER A 163 -22.84 4.38 12.77
C SER A 163 -22.48 5.20 14.01
N LYS A 164 -23.30 6.20 14.33
CA LYS A 164 -23.09 7.03 15.52
C LYS A 164 -23.19 6.20 16.80
N GLU A 165 -24.01 5.15 16.79
CA GLU A 165 -24.15 4.20 17.90
C GLU A 165 -22.89 3.37 18.10
N GLU A 166 -22.30 2.86 17.00
CA GLU A 166 -20.99 2.20 17.05
C GLU A 166 -19.95 3.18 17.63
N ASP A 167 -19.87 4.42 17.12
CA ASP A 167 -18.90 5.46 17.56
C ASP A 167 -18.99 5.71 19.06
N LEU A 168 -20.21 5.85 19.57
CA LEU A 168 -20.47 6.06 20.99
C LEU A 168 -20.09 4.83 21.83
N ALA A 169 -20.34 3.61 21.35
CA ALA A 169 -19.94 2.38 22.04
C ALA A 169 -18.41 2.26 22.15
N LEU A 170 -17.67 2.60 21.08
CA LEU A 170 -16.21 2.63 21.10
C LEU A 170 -15.69 3.66 22.11
N VAL A 171 -16.24 4.87 22.12
CA VAL A 171 -15.86 5.91 23.08
C VAL A 171 -16.16 5.47 24.52
N ALA A 172 -17.31 4.82 24.76
CA ALA A 172 -17.65 4.30 26.07
C ALA A 172 -16.67 3.20 26.50
N GLN A 173 -16.32 2.28 25.60
CA GLN A 173 -15.41 1.18 25.90
C GLN A 173 -13.96 1.63 26.11
N VAL A 174 -13.49 2.64 25.36
CA VAL A 174 -12.19 3.28 25.59
C VAL A 174 -12.17 4.00 26.94
N LYS A 175 -13.27 4.65 27.35
CA LYS A 175 -13.38 5.32 28.66
C LYS A 175 -13.35 4.35 29.83
N THR A 176 -13.96 3.16 29.68
CA THR A 176 -13.98 2.15 30.75
C THR A 176 -12.65 1.40 30.88
N MET A 177 -11.95 1.15 29.77
CA MET A 177 -10.71 0.38 29.76
C MET A 177 -9.43 1.24 29.84
N GLY A 178 -9.49 2.51 29.43
CA GLY A 178 -8.34 3.43 29.42
C GLY A 178 -7.84 3.87 30.81
N GLN A 179 -8.54 3.49 31.89
CA GLN A 179 -8.11 3.76 33.26
C GLN A 179 -7.10 2.73 33.81
N ASN A 180 -6.91 1.58 33.13
CA ASN A 180 -6.13 0.46 33.67
C ASN A 180 -4.79 0.17 32.97
N GLY A 181 -4.31 1.04 32.08
CA GLY A 181 -2.90 1.03 31.61
C GLY A 181 -2.41 -0.21 30.84
N GLU A 182 -3.26 -1.18 30.50
CA GLU A 182 -2.82 -2.34 29.70
C GLU A 182 -2.70 -1.99 28.21
N LEU A 183 -1.48 -2.14 27.70
CA LEU A 183 -1.09 -1.89 26.31
C LEU A 183 -1.84 -2.86 25.40
N PHE A 184 -2.72 -2.34 24.55
CA PHE A 184 -3.45 -3.15 23.59
C PHE A 184 -2.52 -3.62 22.46
N VAL A 185 -2.07 -4.87 22.50
CA VAL A 185 -1.64 -5.57 21.28
C VAL A 185 -2.89 -6.17 20.66
N LEU A 186 -3.53 -5.44 19.74
CA LEU A 186 -4.64 -5.96 18.93
C LEU A 186 -4.12 -7.05 17.97
N HIS A 187 -3.84 -8.25 18.49
CA HIS A 187 -3.86 -9.48 17.70
C HIS A 187 -5.29 -10.03 17.72
N SER A 188 -6.23 -9.32 17.12
CA SER A 188 -7.52 -9.94 16.81
C SER A 188 -8.04 -9.51 15.46
N ARG A 189 -8.07 -10.50 14.58
CA ARG A 189 -8.61 -10.51 13.24
C ARG A 189 -10.14 -10.59 13.26
N ALA A 190 -10.80 -10.09 14.30
CA ALA A 190 -12.24 -10.06 14.44
C ALA A 190 -12.80 -8.79 13.79
N GLY A 191 -13.89 -8.94 13.06
CA GLY A 191 -14.63 -7.82 12.46
C GLY A 191 -15.24 -6.90 13.52
N ARG A 192 -16.03 -5.93 13.04
CA ARG A 192 -16.86 -5.01 13.85
C ARG A 192 -17.50 -5.74 15.03
N LEU A 193 -17.57 -5.03 16.17
CA LEU A 193 -18.38 -5.40 17.33
C LEU A 193 -19.83 -5.66 16.91
#